data_AF-A0A4Q3EVI1-F1
#
_entry.id   AF-A0A4Q3EVI1-F1
#
_cell.length_a   1.000
_cell.length_b   1.000
_cell.length_c   1.000
_cell.angle_alpha   90.00
_cell.angle_beta   90.00
_cell.angle_gamma   90.00
#
_symmetry.space_group_name_H-M   'P 1'
#
loop_
_entity.id
_entity.type
_entity.pdbx_description
1 polymer ?
#
loop_
_entity_poly.entity_id
_entity_poly.type
_entity_poly.pdbx_seq_one_letter_code
_entity_poly.pdbx_strand_id
1 'polypeptide(L)'
;MKKIYALAFAISVATSVQAQQSKDGLPKLSPVTRMLLKDIDRAADKTNIPDGYVYQKDVNGQLYLSGMVKVTTPGMVIEPLSQLGVRIGTKAGDIWTVRVPYATIKAFTEIKGISYIQLDEPLRPALATARKTTRVDSVHAGIDLPYPFTGREVLMGVIDFGFDYGHPTFFDTLGTNYRIERVWELNTTGTPPSGYTYGHELTSKSAIQAQGTDNPDQMHGTGTAGIAAGSGYGVANAKTRGISYDADLVLVGVRRDTIGDQWRQSSFSDFTDGVNYIFRYAASQQRPSAINISWGSQSGPHDGTSL
;
A
#
# COMPACT_ATOMS: atom_id res chain seq x y z
N MET A 1 26.39 75.95 -25.75
CA MET A 1 25.43 76.51 -24.77
C MET A 1 24.06 75.93 -25.13
N LYS A 2 23.29 75.20 -24.32
CA LYS A 2 23.19 74.95 -22.88
C LYS A 2 22.74 73.49 -22.68
N LYS A 3 23.19 72.86 -21.58
CA LYS A 3 22.71 71.56 -21.09
C LYS A 3 21.34 71.74 -20.44
N ILE A 4 20.41 70.81 -20.64
CA ILE A 4 19.28 70.56 -19.74
C ILE A 4 19.14 69.04 -19.59
N TYR A 5 19.43 68.55 -18.39
CA TYR A 5 19.17 67.19 -17.96
C TYR A 5 17.71 67.09 -17.53
N ALA A 6 16.94 66.21 -18.16
CA ALA A 6 15.60 65.85 -17.70
C ALA A 6 15.62 64.42 -17.15
N LEU A 7 15.37 64.34 -15.85
CA LEU A 7 15.32 63.15 -15.01
C LEU A 7 14.10 62.31 -15.41
N ALA A 8 14.30 61.11 -15.96
CA ALA A 8 13.20 60.18 -16.23
C ALA A 8 12.90 59.36 -14.96
N PHE A 9 11.74 59.63 -14.37
CA PHE A 9 11.20 58.98 -13.18
C PHE A 9 10.72 57.56 -13.55
N ALA A 10 11.39 56.52 -13.06
CA ALA A 10 10.94 55.15 -13.22
C ALA A 10 9.76 54.88 -12.26
N ILE A 11 8.55 54.83 -12.79
CA ILE A 11 7.36 54.37 -12.05
C ILE A 11 7.38 52.84 -12.04
N SER A 12 7.92 52.25 -10.98
CA SER A 12 7.74 50.83 -10.70
C SER A 12 6.31 50.61 -10.20
N VAL A 13 5.41 50.13 -11.06
CA VAL A 13 4.11 49.62 -10.63
C VAL A 13 4.35 48.28 -9.94
N ALA A 14 4.53 48.31 -8.62
CA ALA A 14 4.50 47.12 -7.79
C ALA A 14 3.05 46.63 -7.73
N THR A 15 2.67 45.71 -8.63
CA THR A 15 1.47 44.90 -8.43
C THR A 15 1.73 43.98 -7.25
N SER A 16 1.29 44.39 -6.06
CA SER A 16 1.23 43.52 -4.90
C SER A 16 0.34 42.33 -5.25
N VAL A 17 0.95 41.17 -5.43
CA VAL A 17 0.26 39.89 -5.34
C VAL A 17 -0.29 39.84 -3.91
N GLN A 18 -1.59 40.07 -3.74
CA GLN A 18 -2.27 39.77 -2.49
C GLN A 18 -2.26 38.26 -2.30
N ALA A 19 -1.17 37.77 -1.74
CA ALA A 19 -1.14 36.49 -1.05
C ALA A 19 -2.24 36.57 0.01
N GLN A 20 -3.20 35.65 -0.12
CA GLN A 20 -4.35 35.47 0.74
C GLN A 20 -3.92 35.58 2.22
N GLN A 21 -4.15 36.74 2.84
CA GLN A 21 -3.98 36.91 4.27
C GLN A 21 -4.81 35.82 4.95
N SER A 22 -4.17 34.97 5.75
CA SER A 22 -4.87 34.11 6.67
C SER A 22 -5.76 35.00 7.51
N LYS A 23 -7.08 34.82 7.47
CA LYS A 23 -7.98 35.43 8.45
C LYS A 23 -7.41 35.10 9.84
N ASP A 24 -7.02 36.11 10.60
CA ASP A 24 -6.20 35.93 11.81
C ASP A 24 -6.79 34.87 12.75
N GLY A 25 -6.00 33.82 13.01
CA GLY A 25 -6.34 32.74 13.93
C GLY A 25 -7.26 31.63 13.40
N LEU A 26 -7.69 31.66 12.13
CA LEU A 26 -8.45 30.57 11.52
C LEU A 26 -7.55 29.48 10.92
N PRO A 27 -8.00 28.21 10.93
CA PRO A 27 -7.26 27.11 10.35
C PRO A 27 -7.05 27.26 8.84
N LYS A 28 -5.88 26.86 8.35
CA LYS A 28 -5.69 26.54 6.93
C LYS A 28 -6.41 25.23 6.62
N LEU A 29 -7.03 25.13 5.44
CA LEU A 29 -7.82 23.97 5.04
C LEU A 29 -7.18 23.26 3.85
N SER A 30 -7.15 21.92 3.88
CA SER A 30 -6.72 21.13 2.72
C SER A 30 -7.58 21.45 1.48
N PRO A 31 -7.08 21.25 0.25
CA PRO A 31 -7.86 21.46 -0.96
C PRO A 31 -9.21 20.74 -0.94
N VAL A 32 -9.23 19.46 -0.54
CA VAL A 32 -10.48 18.66 -0.45
C VAL A 32 -11.42 19.20 0.62
N THR A 33 -10.91 19.63 1.78
CA THR A 33 -11.73 20.26 2.82
C THR A 33 -12.40 21.55 2.31
N ARG A 34 -11.67 22.38 1.55
CA ARG A 34 -12.24 23.59 0.93
C ARG A 34 -13.29 23.27 -0.14
N MET A 35 -13.05 22.24 -0.94
CA MET A 35 -14.01 21.78 -1.94
C MET A 35 -15.31 21.31 -1.27
N LEU A 36 -15.20 20.51 -0.20
CA LEU A 36 -16.37 20.06 0.55
C LEU A 36 -17.20 21.23 1.06
N LEU A 37 -16.59 22.21 1.74
CA LEU A 37 -17.32 23.36 2.25
C LEU A 37 -18.04 24.13 1.14
N LYS A 38 -17.37 24.31 0.00
CA LYS A 38 -17.95 24.96 -1.17
C LYS A 38 -19.11 24.18 -1.77
N ASP A 39 -19.03 22.85 -1.80
CA ASP A 39 -20.11 22.00 -2.32
C ASP A 39 -21.30 21.96 -1.34
N ILE A 40 -21.05 21.98 -0.02
CA ILE A 40 -22.10 22.16 0.99
C ILE A 40 -22.77 23.53 0.86
N ASP A 41 -22.04 24.60 0.57
CA ASP A 41 -22.60 25.93 0.33
C ASP A 41 -23.44 25.99 -0.95
N ARG A 42 -23.09 25.19 -1.96
CA ARG A 42 -23.79 25.12 -3.25
C ARG A 42 -25.02 24.23 -3.22
N ALA A 43 -25.10 23.30 -2.28
CA ALA A 43 -26.26 22.42 -2.14
C ALA A 43 -27.50 23.28 -1.83
N ALA A 44 -28.42 23.35 -2.80
CA ALA A 44 -29.67 24.13 -2.68
C ALA A 44 -30.58 23.59 -1.56
N ASP A 45 -30.48 22.30 -1.28
CA ASP A 45 -31.11 21.63 -0.14
C ASP A 45 -30.02 21.15 0.82
N LYS A 46 -30.11 21.55 2.10
CA LYS A 46 -29.18 21.16 3.16
C LYS A 46 -29.23 19.66 3.48
N THR A 47 -30.25 18.95 3.00
CA THR A 47 -30.35 17.49 3.09
C THR A 47 -29.55 16.76 2.01
N ASN A 48 -29.17 17.46 0.93
CA ASN A 48 -28.36 16.87 -0.13
C ASN A 48 -26.88 16.88 0.28
N ILE A 49 -26.33 15.68 0.49
CA ILE A 49 -24.93 15.48 0.90
C ILE A 49 -24.08 15.41 -0.37
N PRO A 50 -23.03 16.24 -0.53
CA PRO A 50 -22.16 16.20 -1.70
C PRO A 50 -21.50 14.84 -1.92
N ASP A 51 -21.46 14.36 -3.16
CA ASP A 51 -20.73 13.13 -3.51
C ASP A 51 -19.22 13.34 -3.55
N GLY A 52 -18.45 12.25 -3.44
CA GLY A 52 -16.99 12.26 -3.64
C GLY A 52 -16.15 12.50 -2.38
N TYR A 53 -16.77 12.46 -1.19
CA TYR A 53 -16.10 12.59 0.11
C TYR A 53 -16.30 11.35 0.97
N VAL A 54 -15.50 11.20 2.04
CA VAL A 54 -15.56 10.03 2.93
C VAL A 54 -16.53 10.29 4.07
N TYR A 55 -17.73 9.75 3.94
CA TYR A 55 -18.74 9.79 4.99
C TYR A 55 -18.82 8.45 5.73
N GLN A 56 -18.98 8.51 7.04
CA GLN A 56 -19.22 7.36 7.89
C GLN A 56 -20.45 7.61 8.76
N LYS A 57 -21.14 6.53 9.15
CA LYS A 57 -22.25 6.59 10.11
C LYS A 57 -21.80 6.00 11.43
N ASP A 58 -22.21 6.63 12.53
CA ASP A 58 -21.99 6.06 13.85
C ASP A 58 -23.09 5.05 14.21
N VAL A 59 -23.02 4.48 15.42
CA VAL A 59 -23.99 3.49 15.90
C VAL A 59 -25.44 4.01 15.95
N ASN A 60 -25.62 5.34 15.99
CA ASN A 60 -26.93 5.99 15.99
C ASN A 60 -27.35 6.46 14.58
N GLY A 61 -26.57 6.12 13.55
CA GLY A 61 -26.81 6.54 12.17
C GLY A 61 -26.38 7.98 11.87
N GLN A 62 -25.72 8.69 12.80
CA GLN A 62 -25.28 10.06 12.58
C GLN A 62 -24.10 10.09 11.61
N LEU A 63 -24.20 10.95 10.59
CA LEU A 63 -23.15 11.12 9.59
C LEU A 63 -21.99 11.94 10.15
N TYR A 64 -20.77 11.45 9.96
CA TYR A 64 -19.54 12.18 10.29
C TYR A 64 -18.49 12.00 9.20
N LEU A 65 -17.53 12.92 9.20
CA LEU A 65 -16.31 12.84 8.42
C LEU A 65 -15.12 12.72 9.37
N SER A 66 -14.19 11.85 9.03
CA SER A 66 -12.93 11.73 9.74
C SER A 66 -11.90 12.70 9.16
N GLY A 67 -10.87 13.02 9.94
CA GLY A 67 -9.78 13.86 9.47
C GLY A 67 -8.66 14.01 10.48
N MET A 68 -7.67 14.81 10.10
CA MET A 68 -6.54 15.22 10.92
C MET A 68 -6.55 16.74 11.12
N VAL A 69 -6.18 17.16 12.32
CA VAL A 69 -6.00 18.57 12.67
C VAL A 69 -4.63 18.81 13.29
N LYS A 70 -4.03 19.96 12.97
CA LYS A 70 -2.80 20.44 13.61
C LYS A 70 -3.15 21.47 14.69
N VAL A 71 -3.13 21.05 15.95
CA VAL A 71 -3.54 21.85 17.11
C VAL A 71 -2.35 22.64 17.65
N THR A 72 -2.44 23.97 17.62
CA THR A 72 -1.40 24.85 18.18
C THR A 72 -1.64 25.20 19.64
N THR A 73 -2.90 25.16 20.10
CA THR A 73 -3.24 25.52 21.48
C THR A 73 -4.28 24.55 22.04
N PRO A 74 -3.83 23.39 22.57
CA PRO A 74 -4.70 22.33 23.05
C PRO A 74 -5.81 22.79 24.01
N GLY A 75 -5.48 23.68 24.96
CA GLY A 75 -6.43 24.19 25.95
C GLY A 75 -7.58 25.01 25.36
N MET A 76 -7.43 25.57 24.16
CA MET A 76 -8.49 26.33 23.49
C MET A 76 -9.39 25.46 22.60
N VAL A 77 -8.99 24.22 22.31
CA VAL A 77 -9.60 23.40 21.25
C VAL A 77 -10.51 22.31 21.78
N ILE A 78 -10.22 21.76 22.98
CA ILE A 78 -10.95 20.60 23.52
C ILE A 78 -12.44 20.90 23.71
N GLU A 79 -12.76 22.00 24.40
CA GLU A 79 -14.15 22.35 24.72
C GLU A 79 -14.96 22.69 23.45
N PRO A 80 -14.49 23.55 22.53
CA PRO A 80 -15.19 23.79 21.26
C PRO A 80 -15.41 22.53 20.43
N LEU A 81 -14.42 21.62 20.37
CA LEU A 81 -14.59 20.34 19.68
C LEU A 81 -15.70 19.49 20.30
N SER A 82 -15.73 19.38 21.63
CA SER A 82 -16.78 18.64 22.35
C SER A 82 -18.17 19.24 22.11
N GLN A 83 -18.29 20.57 22.15
CA GLN A 83 -19.56 21.28 21.92
C GLN A 83 -20.12 21.05 20.51
N LEU A 84 -19.25 20.89 19.51
CA LEU A 84 -19.63 20.54 18.15
C LEU A 84 -19.85 19.04 17.93
N GLY A 85 -19.76 18.23 18.99
CA GLY A 85 -19.89 16.78 18.94
C GLY A 85 -18.71 16.08 18.24
N VAL A 86 -17.58 16.77 18.09
CA VAL A 86 -16.37 16.21 17.48
C VAL A 86 -15.73 15.23 18.44
N ARG A 87 -15.53 13.99 17.98
CA ARG A 87 -14.81 12.97 18.76
C ARG A 87 -13.34 13.03 18.42
N ILE A 88 -12.50 13.23 19.42
CA ILE A 88 -11.05 13.22 19.27
C ILE A 88 -10.56 11.77 19.42
N GLY A 89 -9.74 11.31 18.47
CA GLY A 89 -9.06 10.04 18.51
C GLY A 89 -7.63 10.18 19.03
N THR A 90 -6.66 9.75 18.23
CA THR A 90 -5.23 9.80 18.53
C THR A 90 -4.75 11.24 18.67
N LYS A 91 -3.90 11.49 19.67
CA LYS A 91 -3.15 12.75 19.85
C LYS A 91 -1.66 12.47 19.73
N ALA A 92 -1.11 12.60 18.53
CA ALA A 92 0.32 12.42 18.26
C ALA A 92 0.99 13.80 18.24
N GLY A 93 1.40 14.28 19.43
CA GLY A 93 1.90 15.64 19.59
C GLY A 93 0.82 16.67 19.22
N ASP A 94 1.12 17.52 18.23
CA ASP A 94 0.20 18.54 17.71
C ASP A 94 -0.73 18.01 16.60
N ILE A 95 -0.58 16.77 16.14
CA ILE A 95 -1.46 16.16 15.13
C ILE A 95 -2.50 15.26 15.80
N TRP A 96 -3.76 15.64 15.68
CA TRP A 96 -4.87 14.90 16.28
C TRP A 96 -5.79 14.34 15.19
N THR A 97 -6.27 13.11 15.37
CA THR A 97 -7.37 12.57 14.55
C THR A 97 -8.71 12.96 15.14
N VAL A 98 -9.67 13.26 14.27
CA VAL A 98 -11.01 13.72 14.67
C VAL A 98 -12.09 13.05 13.84
N ARG A 99 -13.27 12.87 14.44
CA ARG A 99 -14.52 12.52 13.75
C ARG A 99 -15.50 13.65 13.96
N VAL A 100 -15.83 14.35 12.89
CA VAL A 100 -16.60 15.59 12.89
C VAL A 100 -18.01 15.30 12.36
N PRO A 101 -19.07 15.55 13.14
CA PRO A 101 -20.43 15.44 12.63
C PRO A 101 -20.63 16.31 11.39
N TYR A 102 -21.27 15.76 10.36
CA TYR A 102 -21.49 16.49 9.10
C TYR A 102 -22.21 17.84 9.33
N ALA A 103 -23.18 17.85 10.24
CA ALA A 103 -23.96 19.04 10.60
C ALA A 103 -23.12 20.19 11.18
N THR A 104 -21.97 19.88 11.81
CA THR A 104 -21.11 20.87 12.47
C THR A 104 -19.83 21.16 11.72
N ILE A 105 -19.65 20.62 10.50
CA ILE A 105 -18.40 20.73 9.73
C ILE A 105 -17.98 22.18 9.46
N LYS A 106 -18.93 23.08 9.16
CA LYS A 106 -18.64 24.51 8.91
C LYS A 106 -18.08 25.18 10.16
N ALA A 107 -18.80 25.03 11.29
CA ALA A 107 -18.37 25.58 12.58
C ALA A 107 -17.04 24.99 13.04
N PHE A 108 -16.80 23.70 12.77
CA PHE A 108 -15.54 23.04 13.07
C PHE A 108 -14.35 23.68 12.33
N THR A 109 -14.54 24.09 11.07
CA THR A 109 -13.48 24.76 10.30
C THR A 109 -13.13 26.17 10.76
N GLU A 110 -13.88 26.71 11.73
CA GLU A 110 -13.69 28.04 12.29
C GLU A 110 -13.07 28.03 13.70
N ILE A 111 -12.76 26.85 14.24
CA ILE A 111 -12.17 26.72 15.58
C ILE A 111 -10.77 27.32 15.61
N LYS A 112 -10.60 28.35 16.45
CA LYS A 112 -9.28 28.93 16.77
C LYS A 112 -8.45 27.96 17.61
N GLY A 113 -7.12 28.05 17.47
CA GLY A 113 -6.19 27.12 18.12
C GLY A 113 -5.94 25.85 17.32
N ILE A 114 -6.58 25.70 16.16
CA ILE A 114 -6.23 24.75 15.10
C ILE A 114 -5.56 25.54 13.97
N SER A 115 -4.37 25.13 13.55
CA SER A 115 -3.62 25.77 12.47
C SER A 115 -3.86 25.16 11.10
N TYR A 116 -4.24 23.87 11.05
CA TYR A 116 -4.50 23.16 9.80
C TYR A 116 -5.57 22.08 9.99
N ILE A 117 -6.47 21.94 9.03
CA ILE A 117 -7.51 20.90 8.96
C ILE A 117 -7.41 20.17 7.63
N GLN A 118 -7.36 18.84 7.71
CA GLN A 118 -7.42 17.93 6.57
C GLN A 118 -8.45 16.83 6.85
N LEU A 119 -9.63 16.95 6.23
CA LEU A 119 -10.60 15.87 6.22
C LEU A 119 -10.15 14.72 5.32
N ASP A 120 -10.62 13.52 5.64
CA ASP A 120 -10.28 12.30 4.92
C ASP A 120 -10.75 12.34 3.47
N GLU A 121 -9.92 11.77 2.61
CA GLU A 121 -10.12 11.73 1.16
C GLU A 121 -10.40 10.28 0.74
N PRO A 122 -11.24 10.04 -0.29
CA PRO A 122 -11.51 8.69 -0.74
C PRO A 122 -10.24 7.99 -1.20
N LEU A 123 -9.88 6.90 -0.52
CA LEU A 123 -8.80 6.03 -0.94
C LEU A 123 -9.33 4.99 -1.94
N ARG A 124 -8.55 4.72 -2.99
CA ARG A 124 -8.90 3.73 -4.01
C ARG A 124 -7.72 2.77 -4.22
N PRO A 125 -7.95 1.47 -4.37
CA PRO A 125 -6.90 0.55 -4.78
C PRO A 125 -6.29 1.00 -6.12
N ALA A 126 -4.99 1.29 -6.13
CA ALA A 126 -4.29 1.85 -7.27
C ALA A 126 -3.20 0.92 -7.84
N LEU A 127 -3.23 -0.38 -7.49
CA LEU A 127 -2.19 -1.33 -7.91
C LEU A 127 -2.09 -1.45 -9.45
N ALA A 128 -3.20 -1.25 -10.17
CA ALA A 128 -3.22 -1.23 -11.63
C ALA A 128 -2.32 -0.17 -12.27
N THR A 129 -2.03 0.91 -11.53
CA THR A 129 -1.18 2.02 -11.99
C THR A 129 0.31 1.70 -11.84
N ALA A 130 0.68 0.83 -10.90
CA ALA A 130 2.08 0.55 -10.58
C ALA A 130 2.89 0.14 -11.81
N ARG A 131 2.39 -0.84 -12.59
CA ARG A 131 3.07 -1.31 -13.83
C ARG A 131 3.29 -0.20 -14.86
N LYS A 132 2.32 0.70 -15.03
CA LYS A 132 2.44 1.82 -15.97
C LYS A 132 3.44 2.86 -15.46
N THR A 133 3.35 3.22 -14.18
CA THR A 133 4.23 4.21 -13.56
C THR A 133 5.69 3.76 -13.54
N THR A 134 5.94 2.46 -13.40
CA THR A 134 7.30 1.88 -13.46
C THR A 134 7.73 1.41 -14.85
N ARG A 135 6.92 1.69 -15.90
CA ARG A 135 7.16 1.29 -17.31
C ARG A 135 7.32 -0.21 -17.55
N VAL A 136 6.80 -1.03 -16.64
CA VAL A 136 6.79 -2.50 -16.79
C VAL A 136 5.95 -2.92 -18.00
N ASP A 137 4.89 -2.17 -18.34
CA ASP A 137 4.12 -2.38 -19.57
C ASP A 137 4.95 -2.22 -20.85
N SER A 138 5.91 -1.29 -20.85
CA SER A 138 6.84 -1.11 -21.98
C SER A 138 7.83 -2.27 -22.08
N VAL A 139 8.31 -2.78 -20.95
CA VAL A 139 9.15 -3.98 -20.86
C VAL A 139 8.40 -5.24 -21.35
N HIS A 140 7.13 -5.37 -20.96
CA HIS A 140 6.22 -6.44 -21.43
C HIS A 140 5.94 -6.37 -22.92
N ALA A 141 6.02 -5.17 -23.52
CA ALA A 141 5.86 -4.98 -24.96
C ALA A 141 7.19 -5.05 -25.73
N GLY A 142 8.33 -5.11 -25.04
CA GLY A 142 9.66 -5.13 -25.66
C GLY A 142 10.05 -3.80 -26.32
N ILE A 143 9.49 -2.67 -25.87
CA ILE A 143 9.80 -1.35 -26.44
C ILE A 143 11.26 -1.02 -26.12
N ASP A 144 12.06 -0.74 -27.16
CA ASP A 144 13.51 -0.49 -27.09
C ASP A 144 14.32 -1.63 -26.43
N LEU A 145 13.79 -2.85 -26.44
CA LEU A 145 14.44 -4.05 -25.94
C LEU A 145 14.54 -5.11 -27.05
N PRO A 146 15.50 -6.06 -26.97
CA PRO A 146 15.66 -7.09 -27.99
C PRO A 146 14.42 -8.00 -28.17
N TYR A 147 13.59 -8.13 -27.13
CA TYR A 147 12.34 -8.88 -27.14
C TYR A 147 11.46 -8.49 -25.92
N PRO A 148 10.16 -8.85 -25.93
CA PRO A 148 9.28 -8.72 -24.78
C PRO A 148 9.72 -9.56 -23.57
N PHE A 149 9.74 -8.99 -22.37
CA PHE A 149 10.07 -9.71 -21.14
C PHE A 149 8.84 -9.84 -20.25
N THR A 150 8.33 -11.06 -20.06
CA THR A 150 7.11 -11.34 -19.27
C THR A 150 7.36 -12.21 -18.04
N GLY A 151 8.61 -12.66 -17.85
CA GLY A 151 9.00 -13.65 -16.85
C GLY A 151 8.98 -15.10 -17.35
N ARG A 152 8.61 -15.33 -18.62
CA ARG A 152 8.64 -16.67 -19.22
C ARG A 152 10.01 -17.32 -19.09
N GLU A 153 10.02 -18.63 -18.79
CA GLU A 153 11.23 -19.44 -18.52
C GLU A 153 12.06 -19.02 -17.30
N VAL A 154 11.64 -17.98 -16.57
CA VAL A 154 12.22 -17.60 -15.26
C VAL A 154 11.42 -18.27 -14.15
N LEU A 155 12.11 -18.68 -13.07
CA LEU A 155 11.46 -19.11 -11.84
C LEU A 155 11.35 -17.92 -10.87
N MET A 156 10.15 -17.67 -10.38
CA MET A 156 9.89 -16.70 -9.32
C MET A 156 9.83 -17.45 -7.98
N GLY A 157 10.89 -17.28 -7.18
CA GLY A 157 10.93 -17.75 -5.81
C GLY A 157 10.20 -16.80 -4.87
N VAL A 158 9.32 -17.29 -4.01
CA VAL A 158 8.70 -16.47 -2.97
C VAL A 158 8.84 -17.17 -1.63
N ILE A 159 9.49 -16.49 -0.68
CA ILE A 159 9.65 -16.97 0.70
C ILE A 159 8.74 -16.12 1.58
N ASP A 160 7.65 -16.71 2.02
CA ASP A 160 6.57 -16.01 2.76
C ASP A 160 5.69 -17.06 3.48
N PHE A 161 4.47 -16.72 3.88
CA PHE A 161 3.51 -17.63 4.51
C PHE A 161 2.07 -17.22 4.16
N GLY A 162 1.12 -18.16 4.24
CA GLY A 162 -0.27 -17.87 3.85
C GLY A 162 -0.42 -17.92 2.34
N PHE A 163 0.03 -19.02 1.75
CA PHE A 163 -0.14 -19.37 0.36
C PHE A 163 -1.41 -20.21 0.18
N ASP A 164 -2.41 -19.67 -0.50
CA ASP A 164 -3.55 -20.42 -1.04
C ASP A 164 -3.13 -21.00 -2.39
N TYR A 165 -2.68 -22.25 -2.38
CA TYR A 165 -2.22 -22.95 -3.58
C TYR A 165 -3.32 -23.13 -4.61
N GLY A 166 -4.59 -23.08 -4.21
CA GLY A 166 -5.74 -23.16 -5.10
C GLY A 166 -6.08 -21.86 -5.82
N HIS A 167 -5.44 -20.74 -5.44
CA HIS A 167 -5.83 -19.43 -5.95
C HIS A 167 -5.68 -19.34 -7.50
N PRO A 168 -6.69 -18.86 -8.24
CA PRO A 168 -6.66 -18.77 -9.71
C PRO A 168 -5.50 -17.93 -10.30
N THR A 169 -4.80 -17.16 -9.48
CA THR A 169 -3.68 -16.31 -9.91
C THR A 169 -2.46 -17.14 -10.27
N PHE A 170 -2.36 -18.36 -9.73
CA PHE A 170 -1.28 -19.32 -9.95
C PHE A 170 -1.49 -20.21 -11.17
N PHE A 171 -2.56 -19.99 -11.92
CA PHE A 171 -2.71 -20.55 -13.26
C PHE A 171 -2.16 -19.60 -14.30
N ASP A 172 -1.94 -20.07 -15.52
CA ASP A 172 -1.62 -19.23 -16.67
C ASP A 172 -2.77 -18.26 -17.02
N THR A 173 -2.53 -17.41 -18.02
CA THR A 173 -3.53 -16.41 -18.44
C THR A 173 -4.80 -17.00 -19.06
N LEU A 174 -4.78 -18.30 -19.41
CA LEU A 174 -5.93 -19.05 -19.92
C LEU A 174 -6.64 -19.85 -18.82
N GLY A 175 -6.11 -19.87 -17.60
CA GLY A 175 -6.64 -20.68 -16.50
C GLY A 175 -6.42 -22.18 -16.68
N THR A 176 -5.57 -22.60 -17.61
CA THR A 176 -5.40 -24.01 -18.00
C THR A 176 -4.23 -24.65 -17.29
N ASN A 177 -3.05 -24.03 -17.34
CA ASN A 177 -1.84 -24.60 -16.74
C ASN A 177 -1.59 -24.02 -15.36
N TYR A 178 -1.43 -24.90 -14.37
CA TYR A 178 -0.98 -24.52 -13.03
C TYR A 178 0.53 -24.25 -13.01
N ARG A 179 0.98 -23.17 -12.35
CA ARG A 179 2.36 -22.64 -12.44
C ARG A 179 3.20 -22.76 -11.17
N ILE A 180 2.65 -23.24 -10.05
CA ILE A 180 3.49 -23.56 -8.88
C ILE A 180 4.13 -24.93 -9.12
N GLU A 181 5.45 -24.96 -9.24
CA GLU A 181 6.23 -26.16 -9.56
C GLU A 181 6.69 -26.90 -8.31
N ARG A 182 6.95 -26.17 -7.23
CA ARG A 182 7.50 -26.68 -5.98
C ARG A 182 7.03 -25.84 -4.80
N VAL A 183 6.82 -26.51 -3.68
CA VAL A 183 6.54 -25.89 -2.39
C VAL A 183 7.36 -26.57 -1.31
N TRP A 184 7.96 -25.78 -0.42
CA TRP A 184 8.53 -26.29 0.83
C TRP A 184 7.90 -25.57 2.03
N GLU A 185 7.15 -26.31 2.83
CA GLU A 185 6.51 -25.81 4.05
C GLU A 185 7.39 -26.12 5.27
N LEU A 186 8.01 -25.10 5.85
CA LEU A 186 8.90 -25.25 7.00
C LEU A 186 8.16 -25.56 8.30
N ASN A 187 6.88 -25.23 8.37
CA ASN A 187 6.03 -25.41 9.56
C ASN A 187 5.22 -26.70 9.54
N THR A 188 5.25 -27.44 8.43
CA THR A 188 4.46 -28.66 8.25
C THR A 188 5.37 -29.86 8.42
N THR A 189 4.95 -30.82 9.24
CA THR A 189 5.64 -32.10 9.37
C THR A 189 5.38 -32.95 8.15
N GLY A 190 6.43 -33.38 7.45
CA GLY A 190 6.32 -34.27 6.30
C GLY A 190 7.69 -34.72 5.80
N THR A 191 7.77 -35.11 4.53
CA THR A 191 9.05 -35.43 3.89
C THR A 191 9.78 -34.14 3.51
N PRO A 192 11.00 -33.88 4.04
CA PRO A 192 11.75 -32.67 3.72
C PRO A 192 12.49 -32.78 2.37
N PRO A 193 12.94 -31.64 1.79
CA PRO A 193 13.78 -31.67 0.60
C PRO A 193 15.13 -32.35 0.84
N SER A 194 15.75 -32.85 -0.23
CA SER A 194 17.05 -33.52 -0.17
C SER A 194 18.16 -32.61 0.43
N GLY A 195 18.76 -33.09 1.53
CA GLY A 195 19.78 -32.38 2.29
C GLY A 195 19.25 -31.69 3.55
N TYR A 196 17.94 -31.70 3.77
CA TYR A 196 17.28 -31.16 4.97
C TYR A 196 16.60 -32.27 5.77
N THR A 197 16.39 -32.01 7.06
CA THR A 197 15.77 -32.95 8.02
C THR A 197 14.43 -32.45 8.56
N TYR A 198 13.91 -31.34 8.04
CA TYR A 198 12.74 -30.66 8.56
C TYR A 198 11.85 -30.05 7.47
N GLY A 199 10.58 -29.81 7.81
CA GLY A 199 9.56 -29.30 6.91
C GLY A 199 9.00 -30.37 5.97
N HIS A 200 8.14 -29.95 5.06
CA HIS A 200 7.43 -30.79 4.11
C HIS A 200 7.56 -30.23 2.69
N GLU A 201 8.15 -31.01 1.80
CA GLU A 201 8.26 -30.68 0.37
C GLU A 201 7.09 -31.30 -0.42
N LEU A 202 6.47 -30.48 -1.27
CA LEU A 202 5.48 -30.89 -2.24
C LEU A 202 6.06 -30.70 -3.64
N THR A 203 6.19 -31.80 -4.39
CA THR A 203 6.91 -31.83 -5.67
C THR A 203 6.03 -32.07 -6.89
N SER A 204 4.75 -32.38 -6.70
CA SER A 204 3.79 -32.51 -7.80
C SER A 204 2.71 -31.45 -7.70
N LYS A 205 2.27 -30.93 -8.86
CA LYS A 205 1.19 -29.93 -8.94
C LYS A 205 -0.09 -30.42 -8.26
N SER A 206 -0.43 -31.71 -8.43
CA SER A 206 -1.60 -32.31 -7.79
C SER A 206 -1.47 -32.38 -6.27
N ALA A 207 -0.29 -32.69 -5.72
CA ALA A 207 -0.07 -32.69 -4.27
C ALA A 207 -0.14 -31.27 -3.70
N ILE A 208 0.46 -30.30 -4.39
CA ILE A 208 0.41 -28.88 -4.00
C ILE A 208 -1.03 -28.38 -3.96
N GLN A 209 -1.82 -28.67 -5.00
CA GLN A 209 -3.23 -28.29 -5.04
C GLN A 209 -4.06 -29.02 -3.98
N ALA A 210 -3.78 -30.30 -3.72
CA ALA A 210 -4.47 -31.08 -2.69
C ALA A 210 -4.16 -30.61 -1.27
N GLN A 211 -2.96 -30.08 -1.04
CA GLN A 211 -2.58 -29.45 0.23
C GLN A 211 -3.45 -28.21 0.52
N GLY A 212 -3.81 -27.45 -0.51
CA GLY A 212 -4.71 -26.29 -0.42
C GLY A 212 -4.02 -25.04 0.11
N THR A 213 -3.47 -25.08 1.32
CA THR A 213 -2.76 -23.93 1.93
C THR A 213 -1.74 -24.36 2.98
N ASP A 214 -0.66 -23.57 3.16
CA ASP A 214 0.23 -23.70 4.32
C ASP A 214 -0.34 -23.06 5.60
N ASN A 215 -1.29 -22.13 5.47
CA ASN A 215 -1.89 -21.41 6.58
C ASN A 215 -3.29 -20.88 6.20
N PRO A 216 -4.38 -21.41 6.80
CA PRO A 216 -5.74 -20.98 6.45
C PRO A 216 -6.13 -19.59 6.99
N ASP A 217 -5.37 -19.04 7.94
CA ASP A 217 -5.71 -17.79 8.63
C ASP A 217 -5.01 -16.56 8.03
N GLN A 218 -4.17 -16.74 7.00
CA GLN A 218 -3.30 -15.71 6.44
C GLN A 218 -3.17 -15.84 4.92
N MET A 219 -3.01 -14.69 4.24
CA MET A 219 -2.91 -14.62 2.77
C MET A 219 -1.72 -13.76 2.29
N HIS A 220 -0.78 -13.43 3.17
CA HIS A 220 0.32 -12.51 2.85
C HIS A 220 1.17 -13.02 1.69
N GLY A 221 1.61 -14.28 1.76
CA GLY A 221 2.36 -14.95 0.71
C GLY A 221 1.61 -15.03 -0.61
N THR A 222 0.31 -15.35 -0.57
CA THR A 222 -0.55 -15.32 -1.78
C THR A 222 -0.56 -13.95 -2.43
N GLY A 223 -0.74 -12.89 -1.64
CA GLY A 223 -0.73 -11.51 -2.13
C GLY A 223 0.62 -11.12 -2.71
N THR A 224 1.70 -11.41 -2.00
CA THR A 224 3.09 -11.18 -2.44
C THR A 224 3.40 -11.88 -3.76
N ALA A 225 3.10 -13.18 -3.84
CA ALA A 225 3.32 -13.98 -5.04
C ALA A 225 2.44 -13.52 -6.20
N GLY A 226 1.21 -13.08 -5.93
CA GLY A 226 0.32 -12.47 -6.91
C GLY A 226 0.87 -11.16 -7.50
N ILE A 227 1.46 -10.29 -6.69
CA ILE A 227 2.12 -9.05 -7.16
C ILE A 227 3.35 -9.39 -8.00
N ALA A 228 4.17 -10.34 -7.53
CA ALA A 228 5.38 -10.75 -8.24
C ALA A 228 5.05 -11.40 -9.59
N ALA A 229 4.25 -12.48 -9.59
CA ALA A 229 4.08 -13.37 -10.73
C ALA A 229 2.63 -13.84 -10.98
N GLY A 230 1.62 -13.19 -10.41
CA GLY A 230 0.22 -13.52 -10.67
C GLY A 230 -0.15 -13.32 -12.15
N SER A 231 -0.86 -14.25 -12.76
CA SER A 231 -1.21 -14.15 -14.20
C SER A 231 -2.22 -13.05 -14.50
N GLY A 232 -3.01 -12.68 -13.48
CA GLY A 232 -4.19 -11.84 -13.64
C GLY A 232 -5.36 -12.56 -14.31
N TYR A 233 -5.35 -13.90 -14.33
CA TYR A 233 -6.49 -14.70 -14.79
C TYR A 233 -7.77 -14.30 -14.04
N GLY A 234 -8.89 -14.23 -14.77
CA GLY A 234 -10.18 -13.75 -14.24
C GLY A 234 -10.29 -12.23 -14.06
N VAL A 235 -9.22 -11.45 -14.29
CA VAL A 235 -9.26 -9.99 -14.21
C VAL A 235 -9.49 -9.38 -15.59
N ALA A 236 -10.55 -8.58 -15.73
CA ALA A 236 -10.85 -7.86 -16.97
C ALA A 236 -9.65 -7.03 -17.46
N ASN A 237 -9.27 -7.24 -18.72
CA ASN A 237 -8.10 -6.61 -19.37
C ASN A 237 -6.78 -6.81 -18.62
N ALA A 238 -6.74 -7.80 -17.71
CA ALA A 238 -5.64 -8.08 -16.78
C ALA A 238 -5.07 -6.79 -16.14
N LYS A 239 -6.00 -5.95 -15.68
CA LYS A 239 -5.76 -4.66 -15.02
C LYS A 239 -4.87 -4.82 -13.78
N THR A 240 -5.08 -5.89 -13.02
CA THR A 240 -4.27 -6.29 -11.86
C THR A 240 -3.66 -7.67 -12.10
N ARG A 241 -2.57 -7.70 -12.88
CA ARG A 241 -1.68 -8.86 -13.03
C ARG A 241 -0.32 -8.57 -12.38
N GLY A 242 0.43 -9.62 -12.06
CA GLY A 242 1.78 -9.53 -11.52
C GLY A 242 2.80 -8.95 -12.51
N ILE A 243 4.00 -8.67 -12.02
CA ILE A 243 5.10 -8.13 -12.81
C ILE A 243 5.62 -9.18 -13.80
N SER A 244 5.92 -10.39 -13.34
CA SER A 244 6.38 -11.52 -14.15
C SER A 244 5.26 -12.53 -14.35
N TYR A 245 4.19 -12.11 -15.03
CA TYR A 245 2.93 -12.87 -15.12
C TYR A 245 3.03 -14.22 -15.86
N ASP A 246 4.13 -14.48 -16.57
CA ASP A 246 4.43 -15.75 -17.26
C ASP A 246 5.52 -16.58 -16.55
N ALA A 247 6.01 -16.16 -15.37
CA ALA A 247 6.99 -16.95 -14.61
C ALA A 247 6.33 -18.15 -13.93
N ASP A 248 7.06 -19.25 -13.77
CA ASP A 248 6.62 -20.34 -12.87
C ASP A 248 7.09 -20.05 -11.45
N LEU A 249 6.43 -20.62 -10.46
CA LEU A 249 6.66 -20.29 -9.05
C LEU A 249 7.27 -21.45 -8.27
N VAL A 250 8.17 -21.10 -7.36
CA VAL A 250 8.64 -21.97 -6.28
C VAL A 250 8.39 -21.24 -4.97
N LEU A 251 7.64 -21.87 -4.07
CA LEU A 251 7.21 -21.24 -2.83
C LEU A 251 7.88 -21.89 -1.63
N VAL A 252 8.25 -21.08 -0.64
CA VAL A 252 8.73 -21.56 0.66
C VAL A 252 7.86 -20.93 1.74
N GLY A 253 7.04 -21.77 2.39
CA GLY A 253 6.19 -21.41 3.52
C GLY A 253 7.00 -21.37 4.81
N VAL A 254 7.26 -20.19 5.36
CA VAL A 254 8.07 -20.02 6.58
C VAL A 254 7.29 -20.37 7.85
N ARG A 255 8.00 -20.68 8.94
CA ARG A 255 7.40 -21.08 10.22
C ARG A 255 6.64 -19.95 10.90
N ARG A 256 5.42 -20.25 11.39
CA ARG A 256 4.66 -19.42 12.33
C ARG A 256 3.67 -20.23 13.18
N ASP A 257 3.64 -19.98 14.47
CA ASP A 257 2.53 -20.26 15.39
C ASP A 257 1.57 -19.07 15.47
N THR A 258 0.29 -19.40 15.59
CA THR A 258 -0.86 -18.55 15.85
C THR A 258 -0.66 -17.62 17.06
N ILE A 259 -0.62 -16.31 16.78
CA ILE A 259 -1.00 -15.21 17.71
C ILE A 259 0.05 -14.85 18.77
N GLY A 260 0.77 -13.75 18.51
CA GLY A 260 1.47 -12.96 19.54
C GLY A 260 2.90 -12.54 19.17
N ASP A 261 3.65 -13.46 18.55
CA ASP A 261 5.10 -13.32 18.35
C ASP A 261 5.53 -13.53 16.89
N GLN A 262 4.85 -12.82 16.00
CA GLN A 262 5.04 -12.86 14.55
C GLN A 262 6.51 -12.73 14.08
N TRP A 263 7.36 -12.03 14.84
CA TRP A 263 8.78 -11.81 14.51
C TRP A 263 9.77 -12.74 15.24
N ARG A 264 9.32 -13.64 16.13
CA ARG A 264 10.24 -14.47 16.94
C ARG A 264 10.48 -15.88 16.39
N GLN A 265 9.74 -16.30 15.36
CA GLN A 265 9.70 -17.72 14.99
C GLN A 265 10.17 -18.02 13.56
N SER A 266 10.11 -17.06 12.64
CA SER A 266 10.83 -17.17 11.36
C SER A 266 12.25 -16.65 11.59
N SER A 267 13.25 -17.45 11.24
CA SER A 267 14.65 -17.14 11.50
C SER A 267 15.40 -16.77 10.22
N PHE A 268 16.51 -16.05 10.33
CA PHE A 268 17.37 -15.78 9.17
C PHE A 268 17.84 -17.06 8.48
N SER A 269 18.06 -18.15 9.23
CA SER A 269 18.41 -19.44 8.63
C SER A 269 17.27 -20.01 7.77
N ASP A 270 16.01 -19.83 8.16
CA ASP A 270 14.87 -20.29 7.35
C ASP A 270 14.82 -19.58 5.99
N PHE A 271 15.10 -18.27 5.97
CA PHE A 271 15.19 -17.53 4.72
C PHE A 271 16.40 -17.95 3.89
N THR A 272 17.57 -18.12 4.51
CA THR A 272 18.79 -18.59 3.82
C THR A 272 18.60 -19.99 3.22
N ASP A 273 17.96 -20.89 3.96
CA ASP A 273 17.67 -22.24 3.50
C ASP A 273 16.62 -22.23 2.38
N GLY A 274 15.57 -21.41 2.50
CA GLY A 274 14.60 -21.19 1.42
C GLY A 274 15.24 -20.64 0.14
N VAL A 275 16.19 -19.70 0.27
CA VAL A 275 16.95 -19.15 -0.86
C VAL A 275 17.76 -20.25 -1.55
N ASN A 276 18.50 -21.05 -0.76
CA ASN A 276 19.29 -22.16 -1.28
C ASN A 276 18.40 -23.21 -1.96
N TYR A 277 17.28 -23.57 -1.35
CA TYR A 277 16.29 -24.50 -1.91
C TYR A 277 15.81 -24.05 -3.30
N ILE A 278 15.36 -22.80 -3.41
CA ILE A 278 14.86 -22.24 -4.67
C ILE A 278 15.95 -22.22 -5.74
N PHE A 279 17.16 -21.76 -5.42
CA PHE A 279 18.25 -21.71 -6.40
C PHE A 279 18.74 -23.08 -6.82
N ARG A 280 18.81 -24.06 -5.90
CA ARG A 280 19.16 -25.45 -6.24
C ARG A 280 18.12 -26.06 -7.18
N TYR A 281 16.83 -25.83 -6.91
CA TYR A 281 15.79 -26.27 -7.83
C TYR A 281 15.91 -25.58 -9.19
N ALA A 282 16.09 -24.26 -9.23
CA ALA A 282 16.25 -23.52 -10.47
C ALA A 282 17.45 -24.00 -11.31
N ALA A 283 18.59 -24.26 -10.66
CA ALA A 283 19.77 -24.83 -11.29
C ALA A 283 19.50 -26.24 -11.85
N SER A 284 18.76 -27.08 -11.11
CA SER A 284 18.36 -28.41 -11.60
C SER A 284 17.48 -28.37 -12.84
N GLN A 285 16.72 -27.28 -13.02
CA GLN A 285 15.87 -27.04 -14.19
C GLN A 285 16.58 -26.22 -15.27
N GLN A 286 17.84 -25.82 -15.06
CA GLN A 286 18.62 -24.94 -15.95
C GLN A 286 17.90 -23.61 -16.26
N ARG A 287 17.18 -23.06 -15.28
CA ARG A 287 16.41 -21.82 -15.41
C ARG A 287 16.98 -20.71 -14.53
N PRO A 288 16.98 -19.44 -14.99
CA PRO A 288 17.26 -18.31 -14.13
C PRO A 288 16.17 -18.18 -13.06
N SER A 289 16.53 -17.62 -11.91
CA SER A 289 15.60 -17.40 -10.80
C SER A 289 15.80 -16.03 -10.17
N ALA A 290 14.69 -15.42 -9.75
CA ALA A 290 14.66 -14.26 -8.88
C ALA A 290 13.84 -14.62 -7.63
N ILE A 291 14.28 -14.17 -6.46
CA ILE A 291 13.64 -14.51 -5.18
C ILE A 291 13.12 -13.23 -4.54
N ASN A 292 11.84 -13.23 -4.17
CA ASN A 292 11.25 -12.19 -3.36
C ASN A 292 11.09 -12.66 -1.92
N ILE A 293 11.60 -11.84 -1.01
CA ILE A 293 11.45 -11.98 0.43
C ILE A 293 10.77 -10.70 0.91
N SER A 294 9.44 -10.71 1.04
CA SER A 294 8.65 -9.55 1.50
C SER A 294 8.70 -9.42 3.03
N TRP A 295 9.90 -9.54 3.58
CA TRP A 295 10.18 -9.59 4.99
C TRP A 295 11.46 -8.83 5.29
N GLY A 296 11.53 -8.22 6.47
CA GLY A 296 12.69 -7.51 6.94
C GLY A 296 12.73 -7.47 8.46
N SER A 297 13.93 -7.51 9.02
CA SER A 297 14.19 -7.33 10.44
C SER A 297 15.53 -6.61 10.63
N GLN A 298 15.74 -6.02 11.81
CA GLN A 298 17.05 -5.50 12.19
C GLN A 298 17.84 -6.62 12.87
N SER A 299 19.03 -6.90 12.36
CA SER A 299 19.93 -7.91 12.94
C SER A 299 21.37 -7.43 12.87
N GLY A 300 22.09 -7.70 13.96
CA GLY A 300 23.49 -7.35 14.09
C GLY A 300 23.76 -5.83 14.18
N PRO A 301 25.04 -5.43 14.24
CA PRO A 301 25.45 -4.03 14.40
C PRO A 301 25.42 -3.22 13.09
N HIS A 302 25.05 -3.82 11.96
CA HIS A 302 25.15 -3.22 10.61
C HIS A 302 26.58 -2.78 10.21
N ASP A 303 27.61 -3.34 10.83
CA ASP A 303 29.03 -3.05 10.58
C ASP A 303 29.74 -4.11 9.71
N GLY A 304 28.98 -5.06 9.17
CA GLY A 304 29.49 -6.16 8.33
C GLY A 304 30.12 -7.32 9.10
N THR A 305 30.01 -7.34 10.44
CA THR A 305 30.56 -8.43 11.27
C THR A 305 29.58 -9.57 11.54
N SER A 306 28.30 -9.38 11.21
CA SER A 306 27.27 -10.42 11.35
C SER A 306 27.20 -11.31 10.10
N LEU A 307 26.85 -12.59 10.33
CA LEU A 307 26.56 -13.57 9.31
C LEU A 307 25.17 -13.36 8.70
#